data_AF-A0A0A6UTY5-F1
#
_entry.id   AF-A0A0A6UTY5-F1
#
_cell.length_a   1.000
_cell.length_b   1.000
_cell.length_c   1.000
_cell.angle_alpha   90.00
_cell.angle_beta   90.00
_cell.angle_gamma   90.00
#
_symmetry.space_group_name_H-M   'P 1'
#
loop_
_entity.id
_entity.type
_entity.pdbx_description
1 polymer ?
#
loop_
_entity_poly.entity_id
_entity_poly.type
_entity_poly.pdbx_seq_one_letter_code
_entity_poly.pdbx_strand_id
1 'polypeptide(L)'
;MLVKVLAQIKDDHLLEAAWTLYSDAFEELNSRAAQRHLMHRSEFDEVMQDSRVDKYLAMEADGTLSGIACYTNHLEAIPLIAPQYFERRWPDHFAARRIWYIVFVAVSPQAQGKEAFAQLVEEMYLVAATQNGMVGLDICTYNDEVRRMSRIFRLMVGRLCNNNMRFNKIDEQSFWLYEFPAAA
;
A
#
# COMPACT_ATOMS: atom_id res chain seq x y z
N MET A 1 17.39 9.18 7.95
CA MET A 1 15.95 8.92 7.80
C MET A 1 15.45 8.08 8.98
N LEU A 2 14.24 8.36 9.44
CA LEU A 2 13.54 7.66 10.52
C LEU A 2 12.12 7.34 10.04
N VAL A 3 11.60 6.15 10.34
CA VAL A 3 10.18 5.84 10.15
C VAL A 3 9.41 6.14 11.43
N LYS A 4 8.42 7.02 11.34
CA LYS A 4 7.48 7.34 12.42
C LYS A 4 6.14 6.67 12.15
N VAL A 5 5.58 5.97 13.12
CA VAL A 5 4.24 5.39 13.02
C VAL A 5 3.23 6.27 13.76
N LEU A 6 2.15 6.64 13.08
CA LEU A 6 1.07 7.46 13.61
C LEU A 6 -0.27 6.75 13.41
N ALA A 7 -1.13 6.78 14.43
CA ALA A 7 -2.52 6.32 14.29
C ALA A 7 -3.37 7.32 13.49
N GLN A 8 -3.05 8.62 13.54
CA GLN A 8 -3.77 9.69 12.84
C GLN A 8 -2.81 10.83 12.47
N ILE A 9 -3.07 11.51 11.36
CA ILE A 9 -2.39 12.76 11.00
C ILE A 9 -3.38 13.91 11.20
N LYS A 10 -3.22 14.68 12.27
CA LYS A 10 -4.09 15.83 12.62
C LYS A 10 -3.47 17.20 12.35
N ASP A 11 -2.18 17.21 12.01
CA ASP A 11 -1.47 18.42 11.67
C ASP A 11 -1.73 18.74 10.19
N ASP A 12 -2.32 19.91 9.93
CA ASP A 12 -2.75 20.29 8.58
C ASP A 12 -1.55 20.40 7.61
N HIS A 13 -0.39 20.89 8.08
CA HIS A 13 0.80 20.99 7.25
C HIS A 13 1.33 19.62 6.83
N LEU A 14 1.38 18.68 7.77
CA LEU A 14 1.76 17.30 7.48
C LEU A 14 0.73 16.58 6.60
N LEU A 15 -0.56 16.87 6.78
CA LEU A 15 -1.63 16.31 5.95
C LEU A 15 -1.50 16.77 4.49
N GLU A 16 -1.25 18.07 4.26
CA GLU A 16 -1.00 18.59 2.91
C GLU A 16 0.27 18.03 2.27
N ALA A 17 1.35 17.89 3.05
CA ALA A 17 2.59 17.27 2.56
C ALA A 17 2.36 15.79 2.18
N ALA A 18 1.63 15.05 3.01
CA ALA A 18 1.27 13.66 2.74
C ALA A 18 0.35 13.52 1.51
N TRP A 19 -0.62 14.42 1.36
CA TRP A 19 -1.50 14.47 0.20
C TRP A 19 -0.70 14.72 -1.08
N THR A 20 0.19 15.70 -1.08
CA THR A 20 1.03 16.04 -2.25
C THR A 20 1.91 14.86 -2.67
N LEU A 21 2.59 14.24 -1.69
CA LEU A 21 3.43 13.06 -1.93
C LEU A 21 2.63 11.88 -2.48
N TYR A 22 1.43 11.64 -1.93
CA TYR A 22 0.52 10.60 -2.38
C TYR A 22 -0.01 10.88 -3.79
N SER A 23 -0.49 12.10 -4.07
CA SER A 23 -1.01 12.47 -5.38
C SER A 23 0.05 12.30 -6.46
N ASP A 24 1.26 12.81 -6.21
CA ASP A 24 2.35 12.75 -7.18
C ASP A 24 2.78 11.31 -7.49
N ALA A 25 2.78 10.43 -6.49
CA ALA A 25 3.16 9.02 -6.66
C ALA A 25 2.13 8.21 -7.46
N PHE A 26 0.85 8.59 -7.41
CA PHE A 26 -0.27 7.82 -7.94
C PHE A 26 -0.97 8.46 -9.15
N GLU A 27 -0.75 9.74 -9.45
CA GLU A 27 -1.45 10.47 -10.52
C GLU A 27 -1.36 9.76 -11.88
N GLU A 28 -0.18 9.27 -12.24
CA GLU A 28 0.03 8.57 -13.52
C GLU A 28 -0.91 7.35 -13.66
N LEU A 29 -1.21 6.66 -12.57
CA LEU A 29 -2.02 5.44 -12.59
C LEU A 29 -3.45 5.66 -13.04
N ASN A 30 -4.01 6.88 -12.88
CA ASN A 30 -5.35 7.21 -13.35
C ASN A 30 -5.54 7.02 -14.87
N SER A 31 -4.45 7.07 -15.64
CA SER A 31 -4.46 6.84 -17.09
C SER A 31 -3.89 5.48 -17.52
N ARG A 32 -3.33 4.71 -16.57
CA ARG A 32 -2.58 3.46 -16.84
C ARG A 32 -3.27 2.21 -16.32
N ALA A 33 -4.23 2.35 -15.41
CA ALA A 33 -4.99 1.26 -14.84
C ALA A 33 -6.49 1.55 -14.94
N ALA A 34 -7.28 0.51 -15.17
CA ALA A 34 -8.73 0.64 -15.22
C ALA A 34 -9.34 0.88 -13.83
N GLN A 35 -8.77 0.25 -12.79
CA GLN A 35 -9.12 0.55 -11.40
C GLN A 35 -8.52 1.90 -11.00
N ARG A 36 -9.31 2.71 -10.29
CA ARG A 36 -8.83 3.97 -9.70
C ARG A 36 -7.91 3.65 -8.51
N HIS A 37 -6.63 4.02 -8.62
CA HIS A 37 -5.64 3.87 -7.55
C HIS A 37 -5.37 5.17 -6.78
N LEU A 38 -5.78 6.31 -7.33
CA LEU A 38 -5.70 7.60 -6.65
C LEU A 38 -7.03 7.91 -5.94
N MET A 39 -6.97 8.02 -4.62
CA MET A 39 -8.08 8.48 -3.78
C MET A 39 -8.45 9.92 -4.13
N HIS A 40 -9.73 10.26 -3.99
CA HIS A 40 -10.12 11.66 -3.86
C HIS A 40 -9.56 12.22 -2.57
N ARG A 41 -9.41 13.55 -2.50
CA ARG A 41 -8.85 14.21 -1.31
C ARG A 41 -9.62 13.84 -0.02
N SER A 42 -10.94 13.84 -0.07
CA SER A 42 -11.78 13.48 1.09
C SER A 42 -11.58 12.03 1.54
N GLU A 43 -11.45 11.09 0.61
CA GLU A 43 -11.18 9.68 0.92
C GLU A 43 -9.80 9.52 1.57
N PHE A 44 -8.79 10.25 1.06
CA PHE A 44 -7.46 10.28 1.67
C PHE A 44 -7.50 10.84 3.09
N ASP A 45 -8.18 11.97 3.30
CA ASP A 45 -8.33 12.60 4.61
C ASP A 45 -9.04 11.65 5.59
N GLU A 46 -10.08 10.92 5.17
CA GLU A 46 -10.75 9.90 5.97
C GLU A 46 -9.77 8.80 6.41
N VAL A 47 -8.93 8.28 5.51
CA VAL A 47 -7.90 7.28 5.86
C VAL A 47 -6.86 7.89 6.81
N MET A 48 -6.44 9.14 6.60
CA MET A 48 -5.49 9.83 7.47
C MET A 48 -6.04 10.06 8.89
N GLN A 49 -7.36 10.16 9.04
CA GLN A 49 -8.05 10.27 10.33
C GLN A 49 -8.48 8.92 10.93
N ASP A 50 -8.53 7.83 10.17
CA ASP A 50 -8.98 6.53 10.71
C ASP A 50 -7.90 5.90 11.61
N SER A 51 -8.16 5.82 12.92
CA SER A 51 -7.22 5.23 13.90
C SER A 51 -7.03 3.72 13.76
N ARG A 52 -7.82 3.04 12.91
CA ARG A 52 -7.64 1.62 12.57
C ARG A 52 -6.57 1.41 11.50
N VAL A 53 -6.14 2.47 10.83
CA VAL A 53 -5.12 2.42 9.77
C VAL A 53 -3.87 3.11 10.27
N ASP A 54 -2.77 2.39 10.40
CA ASP A 54 -1.48 2.95 10.80
C ASP A 54 -0.83 3.66 9.62
N LYS A 55 -0.24 4.84 9.88
CA LYS A 55 0.49 5.64 8.90
C LYS A 55 1.97 5.52 9.24
N TYR A 56 2.76 5.03 8.30
CA TYR A 56 4.21 4.94 8.40
C TYR A 56 4.79 6.10 7.61
N LEU A 57 5.51 7.00 8.28
CA LEU A 57 6.06 8.22 7.69
C LEU A 57 7.58 8.09 7.68
N ALA A 58 8.18 8.04 6.50
CA ALA A 58 9.62 8.14 6.34
C ALA A 58 10.01 9.62 6.37
N MET A 59 10.72 10.01 7.44
CA MET A 59 11.12 11.39 7.71
C MET A 59 12.63 11.54 7.52
N GLU A 60 13.03 12.57 6.79
CA GLU A 60 14.41 13.00 6.68
C GLU A 60 14.89 13.68 7.97
N ALA A 61 16.21 13.88 8.07
CA ALA A 61 16.83 14.46 9.27
C ALA A 61 16.38 15.91 9.54
N ASP A 62 15.97 16.64 8.50
CA ASP A 62 15.45 18.01 8.58
C ASP A 62 13.93 18.07 8.84
N GLY A 63 13.27 16.92 8.96
CA GLY A 63 11.81 16.83 9.14
C GLY A 63 11.01 16.80 7.83
N THR A 64 11.67 16.71 6.67
CA THR A 64 10.97 16.53 5.38
C THR A 64 10.36 15.13 5.29
N LEU A 65 9.12 15.03 4.81
CA LEU A 65 8.46 13.75 4.52
C LEU A 65 8.94 13.20 3.16
N SER A 66 9.65 12.07 3.15
CA SER A 66 10.15 11.43 1.92
C SER A 66 9.37 10.19 1.50
N GLY A 67 8.52 9.66 2.39
CA GLY A 67 7.67 8.51 2.13
C GLY A 67 6.50 8.40 3.10
N ILE A 68 5.39 7.84 2.63
CA ILE A 68 4.24 7.48 3.45
C ILE A 68 3.66 6.13 3.00
N ALA A 69 3.33 5.27 3.95
CA ALA A 69 2.57 4.05 3.72
C ALA A 69 1.40 3.95 4.70
N CYS A 70 0.30 3.33 4.26
CA CYS A 70 -0.83 2.99 5.11
C CYS A 70 -0.96 1.48 5.25
N TYR A 71 -1.12 1.01 6.48
CA TYR A 71 -1.08 -0.41 6.82
C TYR A 71 -2.07 -0.73 7.92
N THR A 72 -2.82 -1.83 7.79
CA THR A 72 -3.83 -2.20 8.79
C THR A 72 -4.08 -3.69 8.82
N ASN A 73 -4.49 -4.22 9.98
CA ASN A 73 -5.11 -5.54 10.12
C ASN A 73 -6.63 -5.48 10.35
N HIS A 74 -7.22 -4.30 10.21
CA HIS A 74 -8.66 -4.06 10.11
C HIS A 74 -9.07 -4.02 8.65
N LEU A 75 -9.28 -5.19 8.03
CA LEU A 75 -9.56 -5.27 6.60
C LEU A 75 -10.85 -4.52 6.21
N GLU A 76 -11.80 -4.40 7.13
CA GLU A 76 -13.03 -3.62 6.96
C GLU A 76 -12.83 -2.10 6.93
N ALA A 77 -11.65 -1.60 7.31
CA ALA A 77 -11.30 -0.19 7.16
C ALA A 77 -10.87 0.17 5.72
N ILE A 78 -10.68 -0.84 4.86
CA ILE A 78 -10.18 -0.66 3.50
C ILE A 78 -11.34 -0.83 2.51
N PRO A 79 -11.75 0.23 1.78
CA PRO A 79 -12.98 0.21 0.99
C PRO A 79 -12.92 -0.70 -0.26
N LEU A 80 -11.72 -1.10 -0.70
CA LEU A 80 -11.50 -1.77 -1.99
C LEU A 80 -11.21 -3.28 -1.88
N ILE A 81 -11.26 -3.85 -0.68
CA ILE A 81 -11.10 -5.30 -0.48
C ILE A 81 -12.32 -5.91 0.18
N ALA A 82 -12.50 -7.21 -0.01
CA ALA A 82 -13.57 -7.96 0.64
C ALA A 82 -13.02 -8.73 1.85
N PRO A 83 -13.24 -8.29 3.11
CA PRO A 83 -12.77 -9.02 4.29
C PRO A 83 -13.21 -10.48 4.32
N GLN A 84 -14.42 -10.77 3.84
CA GLN A 84 -14.98 -12.12 3.78
C GLN A 84 -14.18 -13.06 2.85
N TYR A 85 -13.48 -12.52 1.85
CA TYR A 85 -12.57 -13.29 1.00
C TYR A 85 -11.44 -13.90 1.82
N PHE A 86 -10.87 -13.12 2.74
CA PHE A 86 -9.77 -13.50 3.62
C PHE A 86 -10.27 -14.40 4.76
N GLU A 87 -11.39 -14.04 5.40
CA GLU A 87 -12.02 -14.84 6.46
C GLU A 87 -12.29 -16.28 6.01
N ARG A 88 -12.86 -16.46 4.82
CA ARG A 88 -13.18 -17.78 4.29
C ARG A 88 -11.94 -18.65 4.01
N ARG A 89 -10.82 -18.03 3.64
CA ARG A 89 -9.59 -18.75 3.21
C ARG A 89 -8.60 -18.96 4.35
N TRP A 90 -8.53 -18.02 5.29
CA TRP A 90 -7.60 -18.03 6.41
C TRP A 90 -8.33 -17.67 7.71
N PRO A 91 -9.33 -18.46 8.14
CA PRO A 91 -10.20 -18.11 9.27
C PRO A 91 -9.43 -17.86 10.56
N ASP A 92 -8.42 -18.69 10.88
CA ASP A 92 -7.62 -18.55 12.11
C ASP A 92 -6.76 -17.28 12.09
N HIS A 93 -6.22 -16.90 10.93
CA HIS A 93 -5.41 -15.67 10.82
C HIS A 93 -6.31 -14.43 10.83
N PHE A 94 -7.47 -14.51 10.19
CA PHE A 94 -8.47 -13.45 10.19
C PHE A 94 -9.03 -13.18 11.59
N ALA A 95 -9.49 -14.21 12.29
CA ALA A 95 -10.01 -14.10 13.66
C ALA A 95 -8.96 -13.56 14.65
N ALA A 96 -7.68 -13.91 14.45
CA ALA A 96 -6.58 -13.42 15.26
C ALA A 96 -6.06 -12.03 14.83
N ARG A 97 -6.66 -11.36 13.83
CA ARG A 97 -6.16 -10.11 13.22
C ARG A 97 -4.70 -10.17 12.79
N ARG A 98 -4.30 -11.30 12.22
CA ARG A 98 -2.94 -11.57 11.73
C ARG A 98 -2.82 -11.49 10.21
N ILE A 99 -3.77 -10.81 9.56
CA ILE A 99 -3.71 -10.48 8.14
C ILE A 99 -3.63 -8.97 8.06
N TRP A 100 -2.48 -8.47 7.65
CA TRP A 100 -2.31 -7.06 7.37
C TRP A 100 -2.49 -6.78 5.88
N TYR A 101 -2.90 -5.57 5.56
CA TYR A 101 -3.06 -5.08 4.21
C TYR A 101 -2.33 -3.76 4.02
N ILE A 102 -1.50 -3.68 2.98
CA ILE A 102 -0.85 -2.45 2.54
C ILE A 102 -1.85 -1.71 1.66
N VAL A 103 -2.33 -0.57 2.14
CA VAL A 103 -3.30 0.26 1.40
C VAL A 103 -2.61 1.00 0.25
N PHE A 104 -1.45 1.56 0.54
CA PHE A 104 -0.54 2.13 -0.46
C PHE A 104 0.85 2.32 0.13
N VAL A 105 1.84 2.52 -0.74
CA VAL A 105 3.16 3.05 -0.41
C VAL A 105 3.48 4.15 -1.42
N ALA A 106 3.58 5.39 -0.95
CA ALA A 106 3.96 6.56 -1.73
C ALA A 106 5.34 7.03 -1.28
N VAL A 107 6.25 7.26 -2.21
CA VAL A 107 7.59 7.78 -1.93
C VAL A 107 7.95 8.84 -2.93
N SER A 108 8.82 9.76 -2.52
CA SER A 108 9.28 10.82 -3.39
C SER A 108 10.06 10.23 -4.58
N PRO A 109 9.97 10.81 -5.79
CA PRO A 109 10.71 10.31 -6.94
C PRO A 109 12.22 10.61 -6.87
N GLN A 110 12.66 11.45 -5.91
CA GLN A 110 14.07 11.77 -5.71
C GLN A 110 14.82 10.58 -5.08
N ALA A 111 16.17 10.61 -5.10
CA ALA A 111 17.02 9.50 -4.65
C ALA A 111 16.66 8.97 -3.24
N GLN A 112 16.25 9.87 -2.34
CA GLN A 112 15.81 9.55 -0.98
C GLN A 112 14.55 8.67 -0.93
N GLY A 113 13.65 8.78 -1.91
CA GLY A 113 12.44 7.95 -1.92
C GLY A 113 12.68 6.46 -2.15
N LYS A 114 13.81 6.07 -2.76
CA LYS A 114 14.19 4.65 -2.88
C LYS A 114 14.56 4.05 -1.53
N GLU A 115 15.30 4.81 -0.72
CA GLU A 115 15.63 4.40 0.64
C GLU A 115 14.36 4.41 1.51
N ALA A 116 13.50 5.42 1.35
CA ALA A 116 12.22 5.52 2.08
C ALA A 116 11.33 4.31 1.80
N PHE A 117 11.25 3.88 0.53
CA PHE A 117 10.46 2.71 0.14
C PHE A 117 10.94 1.44 0.85
N ALA A 118 12.26 1.21 0.88
CA ALA A 118 12.82 0.04 1.53
C ALA A 118 12.54 0.04 3.04
N GLN A 119 12.75 1.18 3.72
CA GLN A 119 12.52 1.30 5.16
C GLN A 119 11.03 1.13 5.53
N LEU A 120 10.13 1.74 4.76
CA LEU A 120 8.68 1.58 4.99
C LEU A 120 8.25 0.11 4.86
N VAL A 121 8.74 -0.59 3.82
CA VAL A 121 8.41 -2.00 3.62
C VAL A 121 9.02 -2.88 4.71
N GLU A 122 10.24 -2.57 5.17
CA GLU A 122 10.89 -3.29 6.27
C GLU A 122 10.09 -3.18 7.57
N GLU A 123 9.70 -1.97 7.97
CA GLU A 123 8.92 -1.74 9.19
C GLU A 123 7.55 -2.46 9.15
N MET A 124 6.80 -2.33 8.04
CA MET A 124 5.52 -3.03 7.89
C MET A 124 5.69 -4.56 7.91
N TYR A 125 6.76 -5.07 7.30
CA TYR A 125 7.08 -6.49 7.31
C TYR A 125 7.39 -6.99 8.72
N LEU A 126 8.22 -6.28 9.49
CA LEU A 126 8.62 -6.69 10.85
C LEU A 126 7.39 -6.85 11.76
N VAL A 127 6.39 -5.97 11.64
CA VAL A 127 5.13 -6.07 12.38
C VAL A 127 4.41 -7.39 12.12
N ALA A 128 4.24 -7.77 10.85
CA ALA A 128 3.57 -9.04 10.52
C ALA A 128 4.44 -10.26 10.88
N ALA A 129 5.75 -10.20 10.60
CA ALA A 129 6.66 -11.32 10.80
C ALA A 129 6.76 -11.73 12.28
N THR A 130 6.87 -10.76 13.19
CA THR A 130 6.93 -10.99 14.64
C THR A 130 5.66 -11.62 15.23
N GLN A 131 4.56 -11.61 14.47
CA GLN A 131 3.26 -12.11 14.89
C GLN A 131 2.83 -13.38 14.12
N ASN A 132 3.71 -13.94 13.28
CA ASN A 132 3.35 -15.01 12.34
C ASN A 132 2.13 -14.60 11.48
N GLY A 133 2.23 -13.41 10.91
CA GLY A 133 1.21 -12.75 10.12
C GLY A 133 1.33 -12.96 8.61
N MET A 134 0.27 -12.60 7.91
CA MET A 134 0.21 -12.52 6.45
C MET A 134 0.10 -11.06 6.03
N VAL A 135 0.67 -10.73 4.86
CA VAL A 135 0.60 -9.38 4.29
C VAL A 135 -0.02 -9.46 2.89
N GLY A 136 -1.11 -8.73 2.71
CA GLY A 136 -1.79 -8.53 1.43
C GLY A 136 -1.50 -7.15 0.84
N LEU A 137 -1.57 -7.08 -0.49
CA LEU A 137 -1.51 -5.85 -1.28
C LEU A 137 -2.09 -6.15 -2.66
N ASP A 138 -2.70 -5.16 -3.30
CA ASP A 138 -3.02 -5.20 -4.72
C ASP A 138 -1.92 -4.55 -5.56
N ILE A 139 -1.72 -5.07 -6.77
CA ILE A 139 -0.78 -4.53 -7.74
C ILE A 139 -1.46 -4.61 -9.11
N CYS A 140 -1.74 -3.47 -9.72
CA CYS A 140 -2.30 -3.43 -11.06
C CYS A 140 -1.29 -3.88 -12.12
N THR A 141 -1.80 -4.28 -13.30
CA THR A 141 -0.99 -4.76 -14.42
C THR A 141 0.14 -3.80 -14.78
N TYR A 142 -0.11 -2.49 -14.86
CA TYR A 142 0.94 -1.51 -15.16
C TYR A 142 2.06 -1.52 -14.11
N ASN A 143 1.71 -1.52 -12.82
CA ASN A 143 2.70 -1.60 -11.74
C ASN A 143 3.48 -2.92 -11.77
N ASP A 144 2.85 -4.03 -12.16
CA ASP A 144 3.56 -5.31 -12.17
C ASP A 144 4.40 -5.53 -13.44
N GLU A 145 3.88 -5.18 -14.61
CA GLU A 145 4.56 -5.43 -15.88
C GLU A 145 5.62 -4.37 -16.20
N VAL A 146 5.35 -3.10 -15.89
CA VAL A 146 6.25 -1.98 -16.19
C VAL A 146 7.15 -1.68 -15.00
N ARG A 147 6.59 -1.49 -13.80
CA ARG A 147 7.37 -1.14 -12.59
C ARG A 147 7.91 -2.37 -11.84
N ARG A 148 7.53 -3.59 -12.24
CA ARG A 148 7.99 -4.86 -11.63
C ARG A 148 7.73 -4.95 -10.14
N MET A 149 6.63 -4.36 -9.66
CA MET A 149 6.38 -4.21 -8.23
C MET A 149 6.29 -5.54 -7.48
N SER A 150 5.65 -6.59 -8.02
CA SER A 150 5.60 -7.89 -7.32
C SER A 150 6.99 -8.50 -7.13
N ARG A 151 7.86 -8.34 -8.14
CA ARG A 151 9.26 -8.79 -8.08
C ARG A 151 10.06 -7.98 -7.06
N ILE A 152 9.84 -6.66 -7.00
CA ILE A 152 10.50 -5.79 -6.02
C ILE A 152 10.13 -6.21 -4.60
N PHE A 153 8.82 -6.33 -4.29
CA PHE A 153 8.35 -6.80 -2.99
C PHE A 153 8.92 -8.18 -2.63
N ARG A 154 8.87 -9.15 -3.56
CA ARG A 154 9.43 -10.49 -3.35
C ARG A 154 10.92 -10.44 -2.99
N LEU A 155 11.72 -9.65 -3.70
CA LEU A 155 13.16 -9.57 -3.46
C LEU A 155 13.49 -8.88 -2.15
N MET A 156 12.80 -7.78 -1.82
CA MET A 156 13.04 -7.05 -0.58
C MET A 156 12.63 -7.87 0.64
N VAL A 157 11.39 -8.36 0.68
CA VAL A 157 10.89 -9.17 1.79
C VAL A 157 11.65 -10.50 1.88
N GLY A 158 12.00 -11.09 0.74
CA GLY A 158 12.86 -12.27 0.67
C GLY A 158 14.20 -12.07 1.40
N ARG A 159 14.85 -10.92 1.23
CA ARG A 159 16.09 -10.61 1.97
C ARG A 159 15.85 -10.50 3.48
N LEU A 160 14.78 -9.84 3.91
CA LEU A 160 14.45 -9.63 5.32
C LEU A 160 14.16 -10.94 6.07
N CYS A 161 13.72 -11.98 5.36
CA CYS A 161 13.36 -13.28 5.93
C CYS A 161 14.31 -14.42 5.54
N ASN A 162 15.48 -14.14 4.97
CA ASN A 162 16.39 -15.16 4.41
C ASN A 162 15.67 -16.13 3.44
N ASN A 163 14.77 -15.60 2.61
CA ASN A 163 13.88 -16.30 1.69
C ASN A 163 12.93 -17.31 2.33
N ASN A 164 12.74 -17.26 3.65
CA ASN A 164 11.79 -18.11 4.38
C ASN A 164 10.37 -17.51 4.36
N MET A 165 9.84 -17.27 3.17
CA MET A 165 8.48 -16.77 2.98
C MET A 165 7.87 -17.31 1.69
N ARG A 166 6.54 -17.34 1.64
CA ARG A 166 5.79 -17.70 0.42
C ARG A 166 5.12 -16.45 -0.14
N PHE A 167 5.51 -16.04 -1.34
CA PHE A 167 4.90 -14.93 -2.07
C PHE A 167 4.11 -15.50 -3.26
N ASN A 168 2.78 -15.38 -3.23
CA ASN A 168 1.89 -15.92 -4.25
C ASN A 168 0.82 -14.88 -4.62
N LYS A 169 0.41 -14.86 -5.89
CA LYS A 169 -0.82 -14.18 -6.32
C LYS A 169 -2.01 -14.97 -5.78
N ILE A 170 -2.87 -14.33 -5.00
CA ILE A 170 -4.03 -15.00 -4.35
C ILE A 170 -5.36 -14.72 -5.05
N ASP A 171 -5.43 -13.70 -5.91
CA ASP A 171 -6.60 -13.32 -6.71
C ASP A 171 -6.18 -12.40 -7.87
N GLU A 172 -7.06 -12.20 -8.86
CA GLU A 172 -6.85 -11.26 -9.98
C GLU A 172 -8.18 -10.74 -10.54
N GLN A 173 -8.23 -9.44 -10.84
CA GLN A 173 -9.34 -8.82 -11.56
C GLN A 173 -8.95 -8.54 -13.02
N SER A 174 -9.83 -8.84 -13.97
CA SER A 174 -9.65 -8.56 -15.40
C SER A 174 -10.73 -7.61 -15.91
N PHE A 175 -10.34 -6.64 -16.75
CA PHE A 175 -11.24 -5.68 -17.38
C PHE A 175 -11.40 -6.02 -18.87
N TRP A 176 -12.66 -6.13 -19.34
CA TRP A 176 -13.00 -6.49 -20.72
C TRP A 176 -13.78 -5.35 -21.38
N LEU A 177 -13.47 -5.05 -22.64
CA LEU A 177 -14.13 -4.02 -23.44
C LEU A 177 -14.53 -4.61 -24.80
N TYR A 178 -15.76 -4.35 -25.24
CA TYR A 178 -16.23 -4.66 -26.60
C TYR A 178 -16.46 -3.36 -27.36
N GLU A 179 -16.06 -3.33 -28.63
CA GLU A 179 -16.26 -2.20 -29.53
C GLU A 179 -17.18 -2.61 -30.69
N PHE A 180 -18.09 -1.72 -31.06
CA PHE A 180 -18.93 -1.88 -32.26
C PHE A 180 -18.37 -1.02 -33.40
N PRO A 181 -18.50 -1.44 -34.66
CA PRO A 181 -18.04 -0.64 -35.80
C PRO A 181 -18.80 0.69 -35.87
N ALA A 182 -18.15 1.73 -36.40
CA ALA A 182 -18.83 2.99 -36.73
C ALA A 182 -19.96 2.73 -37.74
N ALA A 183 -21.11 3.39 -37.56
CA ALA A 183 -22.18 3.36 -38.54
C ALA A 183 -21.68 3.95 -39.86
N ALA A 184 -21.95 3.25 -40.97
CA ALA A 184 -21.58 3.67 -42.32
C ALA A 184 -22.31 4.95 -42.76
#